data_AF-A0A100WC68-F1
#
_entry.id   AF-A0A100WC68-F1
#
_cell.length_a   1.000
_cell.length_b   1.000
_cell.length_c   1.000
_cell.angle_alpha   90.00
_cell.angle_beta   90.00
_cell.angle_gamma   90.00
#
_symmetry.space_group_name_H-M   'P 1'
#
loop_
_entity.id
_entity.type
_entity.pdbx_description
1 polymer ?
#
loop_
_entity_poly.entity_id
_entity_poly.type
_entity_poly.pdbx_seq_one_letter_code
_entity_poly.pdbx_strand_id
1 'polypeptide(L)'
;MTDLLEVSGPASLAALVSALAPEHPRPLGSIAGFWLDGEAVFAVAQFDAFDDWPFLISIRCTSLGHDGDVRRQAKRLHNQLRAAGWMVRYAGVDTRAIA
;
A
#
# COMPACT_ATOMS: atom_id res chain seq x y z
N MET A 1 9.49 7.14 -8.24
CA MET A 1 8.19 7.74 -7.87
C MET A 1 7.55 6.97 -6.72
N THR A 2 6.72 7.62 -5.88
CA THR A 2 5.90 6.96 -4.85
C THR A 2 4.43 7.28 -5.07
N ASP A 3 3.56 6.27 -5.17
CA ASP A 3 2.11 6.46 -5.12
C ASP A 3 1.61 6.19 -3.69
N LEU A 4 0.73 7.07 -3.20
CA LEU A 4 0.15 6.98 -1.86
C LEU A 4 -1.34 6.65 -1.94
N LEU A 5 -1.74 5.61 -1.20
CA LEU A 5 -3.14 5.24 -1.01
C LEU A 5 -3.51 5.40 0.46
N GLU A 6 -4.59 6.10 0.70
CA GLU A 6 -5.24 6.15 2.01
C GLU A 6 -6.39 5.15 2.02
N VAL A 7 -6.46 4.36 3.09
CA VAL A 7 -7.40 3.26 3.23
C VAL A 7 -8.13 3.40 4.56
N SER A 8 -9.44 3.20 4.50
CA SER A 8 -10.32 3.21 5.66
C SER A 8 -11.27 2.02 5.59
N GLY A 9 -11.65 1.51 6.75
CA GLY A 9 -12.49 0.32 6.88
C GLY A 9 -12.60 -0.12 8.33
N PRO A 10 -13.51 -1.07 8.63
CA PRO A 10 -13.80 -1.49 10.00
C PRO A 10 -12.72 -2.39 10.61
N ALA A 11 -11.68 -2.76 9.86
CA ALA A 11 -10.75 -3.83 10.21
C ALA A 11 -9.31 -3.33 10.45
N SER A 12 -8.46 -4.18 11.04
CA SER A 12 -7.10 -3.84 11.49
C SER A 12 -6.05 -3.88 10.37
N LEU A 13 -4.83 -3.39 10.65
CA LEU A 13 -3.69 -3.49 9.71
C LEU A 13 -3.41 -4.94 9.29
N ALA A 14 -3.57 -5.90 10.21
CA ALA A 14 -3.40 -7.31 9.89
C ALA A 14 -4.46 -7.82 8.88
N ALA A 15 -5.70 -7.34 8.99
CA ALA A 15 -6.75 -7.65 8.02
C ALA A 15 -6.45 -7.00 6.67
N LEU A 16 -5.95 -5.77 6.66
CA LEU A 16 -5.52 -5.07 5.45
C LEU A 16 -4.41 -5.84 4.73
N VAL A 17 -3.35 -6.22 5.44
CA VAL A 17 -2.25 -7.00 4.86
C VAL A 17 -2.72 -8.36 4.38
N SER A 18 -3.60 -9.04 5.13
CA SER A 18 -4.16 -10.34 4.71
C SER A 18 -5.00 -10.21 3.43
N ALA A 19 -5.70 -9.09 3.24
CA ALA A 19 -6.47 -8.83 2.02
C ALA A 19 -5.56 -8.54 0.80
N LEU A 20 -4.33 -8.07 1.03
CA LEU A 20 -3.39 -7.68 -0.02
C LEU A 20 -2.40 -8.79 -0.37
N ALA A 21 -1.84 -9.44 0.64
CA ALA A 21 -0.81 -10.45 0.56
C ALA A 21 -1.12 -11.57 1.58
N PRO A 22 -2.05 -12.49 1.28
CA PRO A 22 -2.52 -13.50 2.23
C PRO A 22 -1.43 -14.48 2.68
N GLU A 23 -0.41 -14.68 1.84
CA GLU A 23 0.77 -15.51 2.14
C GLU A 23 1.80 -14.79 3.03
N HIS A 24 1.62 -13.48 3.29
CA HIS A 24 2.56 -12.69 4.06
C HIS A 24 2.32 -12.88 5.57
N PRO A 25 3.38 -12.99 6.39
CA PRO A 25 3.21 -13.06 7.84
C PRO A 25 2.44 -11.83 8.35
N ARG A 26 1.53 -12.08 9.30
CA ARG A 26 0.73 -11.01 9.91
C ARG A 26 1.66 -9.99 10.57
N PRO A 27 1.43 -8.69 10.35
CA PRO A 27 2.25 -7.66 10.97
C PRO A 27 2.10 -7.70 12.48
N LEU A 28 3.22 -7.64 13.20
CA LEU A 28 3.29 -7.59 14.66
C LEU A 28 3.28 -6.15 15.22
N GLY A 29 3.28 -5.14 14.34
CA GLY A 29 3.32 -3.72 14.72
C GLY A 29 2.41 -2.85 13.86
N SER A 30 2.65 -1.54 13.89
CA SER A 30 1.88 -0.54 13.13
C SER A 30 2.34 -0.37 11.68
N ILE A 31 3.33 -1.14 11.21
CA ILE A 31 3.89 -1.06 9.86
C ILE A 31 4.10 -2.48 9.30
N ALA A 32 3.81 -2.64 8.01
CA ALA A 32 3.97 -3.88 7.26
C ALA A 32 4.52 -3.60 5.86
N GLY A 33 5.64 -4.23 5.49
CA GLY A 33 6.18 -4.17 4.12
C GLY A 33 5.91 -5.47 3.37
N PHE A 34 5.60 -5.40 2.08
CA PHE A 34 5.39 -6.56 1.22
C PHE A 34 5.68 -6.25 -0.25
N TRP A 35 6.08 -7.27 -1.01
CA TRP A 35 6.39 -7.16 -2.44
C TRP A 35 5.12 -7.28 -3.30
N LEU A 36 5.02 -6.47 -4.35
CA LEU A 36 3.88 -6.44 -5.28
C LEU A 36 4.19 -7.03 -6.65
N ASP A 37 5.43 -6.90 -7.09
CA ASP A 37 5.89 -7.30 -8.43
C ASP A 37 7.32 -7.83 -8.35
N GLY A 38 7.47 -9.04 -7.81
CA GLY A 38 8.79 -9.59 -7.47
C GLY A 38 9.61 -8.62 -6.63
N GLU A 39 10.89 -8.42 -7.00
CA GLU A 39 11.79 -7.45 -6.34
C GLU A 39 11.71 -6.03 -6.95
N ALA A 40 10.82 -5.80 -7.92
CA ALA A 40 10.76 -4.54 -8.67
C ALA A 40 9.89 -3.47 -7.97
N VAL A 41 8.81 -3.88 -7.30
CA VAL A 41 7.88 -2.97 -6.62
C VAL A 41 7.48 -3.53 -5.27
N PHE A 42 7.52 -2.68 -4.24
CA PHE A 42 7.07 -2.99 -2.89
C PHE A 42 6.07 -1.96 -2.39
N ALA A 43 5.26 -2.39 -1.42
CA ALA A 43 4.36 -1.54 -0.64
C ALA A 43 4.74 -1.57 0.82
N VAL A 44 4.52 -0.44 1.49
CA VAL A 44 4.55 -0.31 2.95
C VAL A 44 3.19 0.18 3.40
N ALA A 45 2.47 -0.64 4.14
CA ALA A 45 1.23 -0.27 4.82
C ALA A 45 1.56 0.13 6.26
N GLN A 46 1.05 1.27 6.70
CA GLN A 46 1.18 1.75 8.07
C GLN A 46 -0.18 2.13 8.63
N PHE A 47 -0.37 1.92 9.92
CA PHE A 47 -1.51 2.42 10.68
C PHE A 47 -1.14 3.75 11.34
N ASP A 48 -1.92 4.77 11.04
CA ASP A 48 -1.84 6.10 11.63
C ASP A 48 -3.21 6.47 12.19
N ALA A 49 -3.33 6.50 13.52
CA ALA A 49 -4.62 6.61 14.21
C ALA A 49 -5.23 8.02 14.21
N PHE A 50 -4.58 9.00 13.59
CA PHE A 50 -4.93 10.42 13.75
C PHE A 50 -5.93 10.97 12.71
N ASP A 51 -6.43 10.16 11.77
CA ASP A 51 -7.34 10.61 10.70
C ASP A 51 -8.48 9.61 10.41
N ASP A 52 -9.50 10.04 9.67
CA ASP A 52 -10.61 9.22 9.14
C ASP A 52 -10.14 8.11 8.17
N TRP A 53 -8.86 8.21 7.77
CA TRP A 53 -8.14 7.30 6.88
C TRP A 53 -6.99 6.64 7.64
N PRO A 54 -7.28 5.67 8.53
CA PRO A 54 -6.32 5.18 9.51
C PRO A 54 -5.15 4.39 8.91
N PHE A 55 -5.17 4.07 7.63
CA PHE A 55 -4.11 3.31 6.98
C PHE A 55 -3.55 4.06 5.77
N LEU A 56 -2.22 4.19 5.73
CA LEU A 56 -1.50 4.70 4.57
C LEU A 56 -0.70 3.58 3.93
N ILE A 57 -0.85 3.40 2.62
CA ILE A 57 -0.04 2.49 1.81
C ILE A 57 0.83 3.32 0.88
N SER A 58 2.14 3.21 1.08
CA SER A 58 3.16 3.80 0.19
C SER A 58 3.67 2.74 -0.78
N ILE A 59 3.61 3.02 -2.08
CA ILE A 59 4.03 2.08 -3.13
C ILE A 59 5.21 2.66 -3.86
N ARG A 60 6.31 1.90 -3.94
CA ARG A 60 7.59 2.35 -4.50
C ARG A 60 8.22 1.26 -5.36
N CYS A 61 8.97 1.66 -6.37
CA CYS A 61 9.83 0.76 -7.11
C CYS A 61 11.24 0.72 -6.51
N THR A 62 11.94 -0.39 -6.73
CA THR A 62 13.39 -0.50 -6.52
C THR A 62 14.13 -0.01 -7.75
N SER A 63 15.46 -0.14 -7.78
CA SER A 63 16.28 0.12 -8.97
C SER A 63 15.96 -0.80 -10.15
N LEU A 64 15.22 -1.90 -9.94
CA LEU A 64 14.81 -2.85 -10.99
C LEU A 64 13.45 -2.51 -11.61
N GLY A 65 12.65 -1.64 -10.96
CA GLY A 65 11.32 -1.26 -11.42
C GLY A 65 11.28 0.13 -12.03
N HIS A 66 10.20 0.43 -12.76
CA HIS A 66 9.96 1.73 -13.37
C HIS A 66 8.73 2.42 -12.75
N ASP A 67 8.65 3.74 -12.89
CA ASP A 67 7.52 4.53 -12.36
C ASP A 67 6.16 4.07 -12.92
N GLY A 68 6.11 3.56 -14.15
CA GLY A 68 4.91 2.97 -14.73
C GLY A 68 4.43 1.71 -13.99
N ASP A 69 5.35 0.94 -13.40
CA ASP A 69 5.04 -0.25 -12.61
C ASP A 69 4.39 0.15 -11.28
N VAL A 70 4.89 1.23 -10.64
CA VAL A 70 4.31 1.80 -9.41
C VAL A 70 2.84 2.15 -9.64
N ARG A 71 2.54 2.91 -10.70
CA ARG A 71 1.15 3.33 -11.00
C ARG A 71 0.25 2.15 -11.34
N ARG A 72 0.78 1.14 -12.05
CA ARG A 72 0.05 -0.10 -12.36
C ARG A 72 -0.31 -0.85 -11.08
N GLN A 73 0.66 -1.04 -10.18
CA GLN A 73 0.43 -1.75 -8.92
C GLN A 73 -0.47 -0.97 -7.97
N ALA A 74 -0.39 0.37 -7.94
CA ALA A 74 -1.29 1.20 -7.17
C ALA A 74 -2.75 1.07 -7.62
N LYS A 75 -3.02 1.05 -8.94
CA LYS A 75 -4.36 0.77 -9.47
C LYS A 75 -4.86 -0.63 -9.12
N ARG A 76 -3.96 -1.63 -9.19
CA ARG A 76 -4.30 -3.01 -8.83
C ARG A 76 -4.71 -3.12 -7.36
N LEU A 77 -3.88 -2.59 -6.44
CA LEU A 77 -4.16 -2.56 -5.01
C LEU A 77 -5.46 -1.82 -4.70
N HIS A 78 -5.68 -0.66 -5.32
CA HIS A 78 -6.91 0.11 -5.16
C HIS A 78 -8.15 -0.74 -5.49
N ASN A 79 -8.14 -1.43 -6.63
CA ASN A 79 -9.27 -2.27 -7.04
C ASN A 79 -9.47 -3.49 -6.13
N GLN A 80 -8.38 -4.14 -5.72
CA GLN A 80 -8.43 -5.32 -4.84
C GLN A 80 -9.02 -4.96 -3.46
N LEU A 81 -8.59 -3.85 -2.88
CA LEU A 81 -9.10 -3.37 -1.60
C LEU A 81 -10.58 -2.98 -1.68
N ARG A 82 -11.00 -2.29 -2.74
CA ARG A 82 -12.42 -1.96 -2.95
C ARG A 82 -13.27 -3.21 -3.14
N ALA A 83 -12.77 -4.21 -3.87
CA ALA A 83 -13.45 -5.50 -4.01
C ALA A 83 -13.57 -6.25 -2.66
N ALA A 84 -12.60 -6.07 -1.77
CA ALA A 84 -12.63 -6.58 -0.40
C ALA A 84 -13.45 -5.70 0.57
N GLY A 85 -14.16 -4.68 0.08
CA GLY A 85 -15.06 -3.84 0.88
C GLY A 85 -14.38 -2.68 1.62
N TRP A 86 -13.11 -2.40 1.34
CA TRP A 86 -12.39 -1.26 1.92
C TRP A 86 -12.66 0.02 1.14
N MET A 87 -12.68 1.15 1.85
CA MET A 87 -12.67 2.47 1.24
C MET A 87 -11.22 2.84 0.91
N VAL A 88 -10.97 3.28 -0.32
CA VAL A 88 -9.62 3.65 -0.77
C VAL A 88 -9.67 4.95 -1.55
N ARG A 89 -8.76 5.87 -1.24
CA ARG A 89 -8.52 7.08 -2.03
C ARG A 89 -7.04 7.27 -2.35
N TYR A 90 -6.77 7.98 -3.43
CA TYR A 90 -5.40 8.40 -3.76
C TYR A 90 -5.07 9.65 -2.95
N ALA A 91 -4.06 9.55 -2.09
CA ALA A 91 -3.59 10.66 -1.26
C ALA A 91 -2.57 11.55 -1.99
N GLY A 92 -1.98 11.05 -3.07
CA GLY A 92 -1.10 11.81 -3.93
C GLY A 92 -0.02 10.96 -4.58
N VAL A 93 0.87 11.65 -5.29
CA VAL A 93 2.12 11.11 -5.81
C VAL A 93 3.24 11.89 -5.14
N ASP A 94 4.13 11.20 -4.42
CA ASP A 94 5.38 11.81 -3.99
C ASP A 94 6.45 11.52 -5.04
N THR A 95 6.77 12.53 -5.85
CA THR A 95 7.84 12.49 -6.85
C THR A 95 9.16 13.00 -6.29
N ARG A 96 9.27 13.33 -4.99
CA ARG A 96 10.54 13.74 -4.41
C ARG A 96 11.47 12.52 -4.40
N ALA A 97 12.39 12.51 -5.35
CA ALA A 97 13.60 11.71 -5.26
C ALA A 97 14.25 12.08 -3.92
N ILE A 98 14.41 11.11 -3.03
CA ILE A 98 15.37 11.26 -1.95
C ILE A 98 16.71 11.27 -2.66
N ALA A 99 17.29 12.47 -2.78
CA ALA A 99 18.62 12.73 -3.31
C ALA A 99 19.70 12.13 -2.39
#